data_AF-A0A959L8J6-F1
#
_entry.id   AF-A0A959L8J6-F1
#
_cell.length_a   1.000
_cell.length_b   1.000
_cell.length_c   1.000
_cell.angle_alpha   90.00
_cell.angle_beta   90.00
_cell.angle_gamma   90.00
#
_symmetry.space_group_name_H-M   'P 1'
#
loop_
_entity.id
_entity.type
_entity.pdbx_description
1 polymer ?
#
loop_
_entity_poly.entity_id
_entity_poly.type
_entity_poly.pdbx_seq_one_letter_code
_entity_poly.pdbx_strand_id
1 'polypeptide(L)'
;ADYFWDLFEKTTLPQLPALRKSVNYNDAHEHNLLVSGSPEKPEINGVIDFGDALYCETINELAIASAYAGMYLPDPLNAIADVVRGYHSQFTIEEKELSVLYSLISARLMLTVANAAWNKYHEPENEYLQVSEKPAWDLLKKWKKIHPEFAHYRFREVCGFKPCNKEKYFQQWLSNNHQKLIPVIESSGHKVMSLDLSVGSLVLGNNSHFNDISKFCRCIDRILEDQDASMAIGGYGERRPFYTTDAYQMERNDGASWRTVHLGVDLWARAGTDIFASLPGIVFSIQDNTGDCNYGPTIILQHEPEPGLIFYALYGHLSADSLDNVRPGQRVSAGEKIAEIGRPPINGNWPPHLHFQIILDMLGMSGDYPGVAYPDEANTWLSICPSSYSFFGIPVPGQNNDAHFLRDQRNRLLGKNLSISYENPLHIVRGYQQHLYDWQGRRYLDTVNNVAHVGHEHPEVVKVAQQQMGVLNTNTRYLHKEIILFAEELLETLPDPLSAVFFVNSGSEANELALRMVEAYTGKKEMIALESGYHGNTNRCIEVSSYKFDGKGGKGAPEITEVVPMPDRYRGLHRSEDSGARYAEYVAQAINNFKNKGRQPGGFICESILSCGGQIVLPAGYLSN
;
A
#
# COMPACT_ATOMS: atom_id res chain seq x y z
N ALA A 1 -32.62 13.30 -9.94
CA ALA A 1 -32.75 14.28 -11.05
C ALA A 1 -32.61 15.68 -10.49
N ASP A 2 -33.56 16.16 -9.69
CA ASP A 2 -33.62 17.54 -9.16
C ASP A 2 -32.29 18.03 -8.55
N TYR A 3 -31.67 17.24 -7.68
CA TYR A 3 -30.35 17.57 -7.11
C TYR A 3 -29.30 17.94 -8.17
N PHE A 4 -29.17 17.14 -9.22
CA PHE A 4 -28.17 17.34 -10.27
C PHE A 4 -28.59 18.44 -11.25
N TRP A 5 -29.88 18.59 -11.50
CA TRP A 5 -30.41 19.67 -12.33
C TRP A 5 -30.20 21.03 -11.66
N ASP A 6 -30.57 21.17 -10.38
CA ASP A 6 -30.34 22.37 -9.59
C ASP A 6 -28.85 22.74 -9.53
N LEU A 7 -27.97 21.74 -9.38
CA LEU A 7 -26.54 21.95 -9.40
C LEU A 7 -26.09 22.49 -10.76
N PHE A 8 -26.51 21.85 -11.86
CA PHE A 8 -26.19 22.30 -13.22
C PHE A 8 -26.67 23.74 -13.49
N GLU A 9 -27.91 24.07 -13.14
CA GLU A 9 -28.47 25.42 -13.35
C GLU A 9 -27.73 26.50 -12.55
N LYS A 10 -27.35 26.20 -11.31
CA LYS A 10 -26.68 27.17 -10.43
C LYS A 10 -25.21 27.34 -10.74
N THR A 11 -24.50 26.25 -11.04
CA THR A 11 -23.03 26.27 -11.14
C THR A 11 -22.54 26.23 -12.57
N THR A 12 -23.18 25.48 -13.47
CA THR A 12 -22.63 25.18 -14.80
C THR A 12 -23.21 26.07 -15.89
N LEU A 13 -24.54 26.19 -15.94
CA LEU A 13 -25.24 26.94 -16.98
C LEU A 13 -24.73 28.39 -17.14
N PRO A 14 -24.43 29.16 -16.07
CA PRO A 14 -23.91 30.52 -16.21
C PRO A 14 -22.48 30.59 -16.77
N GLN A 15 -21.70 29.51 -16.66
CA GLN A 15 -20.29 29.45 -17.08
C GLN A 15 -20.13 28.99 -18.54
N LEU A 16 -21.10 28.25 -19.11
CA LEU A 16 -21.00 27.67 -20.45
C LEU A 16 -20.59 28.66 -21.57
N PRO A 17 -21.15 29.90 -21.63
CA PRO A 17 -20.80 30.84 -22.70
C PRO A 17 -19.32 31.26 -22.72
N ALA A 18 -18.60 31.09 -21.61
CA ALA A 18 -17.20 31.46 -21.46
C ALA A 18 -16.22 30.31 -21.73
N LEU A 19 -16.71 29.09 -21.99
CA LEU A 19 -15.89 27.91 -22.25
C LEU A 19 -15.48 27.83 -23.72
N ARG A 20 -14.37 27.14 -24.00
CA ARG A 20 -13.91 26.91 -25.38
C ARG A 20 -14.88 25.99 -26.10
N LYS A 21 -14.97 26.15 -27.42
CA LYS A 21 -15.80 25.32 -28.30
C LYS A 21 -14.97 24.65 -29.38
N SER A 22 -15.33 23.42 -29.71
CA SER A 22 -14.71 22.61 -30.76
C SER A 22 -15.74 21.71 -31.42
N VAL A 23 -15.34 21.05 -32.51
CA VAL A 23 -16.08 19.89 -33.01
C VAL A 23 -15.81 18.73 -32.06
N ASN A 24 -16.86 18.27 -31.41
CA ASN A 24 -16.88 17.19 -30.45
C ASN A 24 -17.32 15.91 -31.17
N TYR A 25 -16.62 14.80 -30.96
CA TYR A 25 -17.00 13.45 -31.39
C TYR A 25 -18.33 13.00 -30.73
N ASN A 26 -18.55 13.40 -29.48
CA ASN A 26 -19.82 13.33 -28.74
C ASN A 26 -20.37 11.91 -28.45
N ASP A 27 -19.59 10.86 -28.72
CA ASP A 27 -19.97 9.47 -28.42
C ASP A 27 -18.79 8.60 -27.95
N ALA A 28 -17.93 9.17 -27.09
CA ALA A 28 -16.78 8.48 -26.52
C ALA A 28 -17.18 7.41 -25.48
N HIS A 29 -17.30 6.16 -25.91
CA HIS A 29 -17.53 4.98 -25.05
C HIS A 29 -16.88 3.70 -25.58
N GLU A 30 -16.81 2.66 -24.75
CA GLU A 30 -16.08 1.41 -25.01
C GLU A 30 -16.51 0.67 -26.28
N HIS A 31 -17.79 0.74 -26.67
CA HIS A 31 -18.27 0.09 -27.89
C HIS A 31 -17.79 0.75 -29.20
N ASN A 32 -17.25 1.96 -29.13
CA ASN A 32 -16.76 2.70 -30.30
C ASN A 32 -15.23 2.66 -30.43
N LEU A 33 -14.53 1.91 -29.56
CA LEU A 33 -13.08 1.75 -29.59
C LEU A 33 -12.68 0.51 -30.40
N LEU A 34 -11.73 0.67 -31.32
CA LEU A 34 -11.06 -0.44 -31.99
C LEU A 34 -9.78 -0.78 -31.24
N VAL A 35 -9.73 -1.99 -30.67
CA VAL A 35 -8.63 -2.46 -29.83
C VAL A 35 -7.85 -3.58 -30.53
N SER A 36 -6.53 -3.50 -30.53
CA SER A 36 -5.62 -4.58 -30.92
C SER A 36 -4.68 -4.96 -29.75
N GLY A 37 -3.71 -5.85 -29.99
CA GLY A 37 -2.81 -6.35 -28.95
C GLY A 37 -3.34 -7.58 -28.21
N SER A 38 -2.67 -7.96 -27.11
CA SER A 38 -3.12 -9.06 -26.25
C SER A 38 -4.05 -8.54 -25.15
N PRO A 39 -4.90 -9.39 -24.54
CA PRO A 39 -5.75 -8.96 -23.41
C PRO A 39 -4.98 -8.32 -22.25
N GLU A 40 -3.71 -8.70 -22.05
CA GLU A 40 -2.83 -8.16 -21.03
C GLU A 40 -2.18 -6.81 -21.42
N LYS A 41 -2.17 -6.49 -22.72
CA LYS A 41 -1.61 -5.26 -23.28
C LYS A 41 -2.47 -4.76 -24.45
N PRO A 42 -3.70 -4.27 -24.17
CA PRO A 42 -4.57 -3.74 -25.20
C PRO A 42 -4.02 -2.41 -25.73
N GLU A 43 -4.10 -2.23 -27.05
CA GLU A 43 -3.76 -0.99 -27.74
C GLU A 43 -5.01 -0.45 -28.45
N ILE A 44 -5.29 0.86 -28.34
CA ILE A 44 -6.40 1.50 -29.05
C ILE A 44 -5.87 1.99 -30.41
N ASN A 45 -6.42 1.45 -31.50
CA ASN A 45 -5.96 1.72 -32.87
C ASN A 45 -6.93 2.59 -33.68
N GLY A 46 -8.12 2.86 -33.16
CA GLY A 46 -9.09 3.72 -33.83
C GLY A 46 -10.37 3.92 -33.03
N VAL A 47 -11.17 4.87 -33.50
CA VAL A 47 -12.54 5.13 -33.04
C VAL A 47 -13.47 5.14 -34.25
N ILE A 48 -14.73 4.76 -34.05
CA ILE A 48 -15.76 4.67 -35.11
C ILE A 48 -17.00 5.48 -34.74
N ASP A 49 -18.03 5.49 -35.58
CA ASP A 49 -19.33 6.13 -35.30
C ASP A 49 -19.31 7.64 -35.03
N PHE A 50 -18.94 8.43 -36.05
CA PHE A 50 -18.92 9.89 -35.99
C PHE A 50 -20.30 10.55 -36.23
N GLY A 51 -21.40 9.78 -36.14
CA GLY A 51 -22.75 10.26 -36.46
C GLY A 51 -23.25 11.38 -35.55
N ASP A 52 -22.76 11.40 -34.31
CA ASP A 52 -23.18 12.34 -33.25
C ASP A 52 -22.28 13.58 -33.14
N ALA A 53 -21.30 13.72 -34.04
CA ALA A 53 -20.32 14.79 -33.96
C ALA A 53 -20.98 16.19 -34.11
N LEU A 54 -20.69 17.10 -33.17
CA LEU A 54 -21.31 18.42 -33.13
C LEU A 54 -20.39 19.51 -32.59
N TYR A 55 -20.63 20.76 -32.98
CA TYR A 55 -19.85 21.91 -32.50
C TYR A 55 -20.45 22.47 -31.19
N CYS A 56 -19.80 22.21 -30.05
CA CYS A 56 -20.23 22.70 -28.73
C CYS A 56 -19.02 22.93 -27.80
N GLU A 57 -19.27 23.16 -26.51
CA GLU A 57 -18.21 23.35 -25.52
C GLU A 57 -17.28 22.11 -25.46
N THR A 58 -15.98 22.33 -25.62
CA THR A 58 -14.96 21.27 -25.76
C THR A 58 -14.97 20.30 -24.58
N ILE A 59 -15.22 20.80 -23.37
CA ILE A 59 -15.25 20.00 -22.15
C ILE A 59 -16.33 18.90 -22.15
N ASN A 60 -17.36 19.01 -23.02
CA ASN A 60 -18.39 17.97 -23.14
C ASN A 60 -17.83 16.64 -23.64
N GLU A 61 -16.77 16.64 -24.48
CA GLU A 61 -16.06 15.40 -24.88
C GLU A 61 -15.64 14.58 -23.66
N LEU A 62 -14.97 15.27 -22.74
CA LEU A 62 -14.44 14.65 -21.54
C LEU A 62 -15.57 14.25 -20.59
N ALA A 63 -16.63 15.04 -20.47
CA ALA A 63 -17.77 14.71 -19.64
C ALA A 63 -18.47 13.42 -20.12
N ILE A 64 -18.56 13.21 -21.43
CA ILE A 64 -19.15 12.01 -22.05
C ILE A 64 -18.26 10.81 -21.77
N ALA A 65 -16.97 10.86 -22.14
CA ALA A 65 -16.02 9.78 -21.88
C ALA A 65 -15.99 9.39 -20.40
N SER A 66 -16.00 10.38 -19.51
CA SER A 66 -16.01 10.19 -18.06
C SER A 66 -17.28 9.51 -17.56
N ALA A 67 -18.45 9.84 -18.12
CA ALA A 67 -19.71 9.22 -17.72
C ALA A 67 -19.69 7.70 -17.98
N TYR A 68 -19.17 7.26 -19.12
CA TYR A 68 -19.04 5.83 -19.45
C TYR A 68 -17.92 5.16 -18.65
N ALA A 69 -16.75 5.80 -18.55
CA ALA A 69 -15.62 5.26 -17.78
C ALA A 69 -15.93 5.04 -16.29
N GLY A 70 -16.83 5.84 -15.71
CA GLY A 70 -17.27 5.64 -14.32
C GLY A 70 -18.31 4.52 -14.14
N MET A 71 -18.95 4.03 -15.21
CA MET A 71 -19.95 2.96 -15.10
C MET A 71 -19.29 1.65 -14.70
N TYR A 72 -20.06 0.76 -14.05
CA TYR A 72 -19.64 -0.58 -13.61
C TYR A 72 -18.52 -0.64 -12.56
N LEU A 73 -17.85 0.46 -12.26
CA LEU A 73 -16.71 0.49 -11.36
C LEU A 73 -17.12 0.76 -9.91
N PRO A 74 -16.44 0.14 -8.92
CA PRO A 74 -16.69 0.41 -7.50
C PRO A 74 -16.34 1.86 -7.14
N ASP A 75 -15.27 2.40 -7.70
CA ASP A 75 -14.79 3.76 -7.48
C ASP A 75 -14.81 4.59 -8.78
N PRO A 76 -15.93 5.26 -9.07
CA PRO A 76 -16.07 6.03 -10.30
C PRO A 76 -15.21 7.28 -10.33
N LEU A 77 -14.89 7.89 -9.18
CA LEU A 77 -14.13 9.14 -9.16
C LEU A 77 -12.70 8.91 -9.60
N ASN A 78 -12.06 7.83 -9.14
CA ASN A 78 -10.70 7.52 -9.55
C ASN A 78 -10.62 7.14 -11.03
N ALA A 79 -11.58 6.36 -11.52
CA ALA A 79 -11.67 6.03 -12.96
C ALA A 79 -11.81 7.27 -13.84
N ILE A 80 -12.72 8.18 -13.45
CA ILE A 80 -12.90 9.45 -14.14
C ILE A 80 -11.64 10.30 -14.06
N ALA A 81 -10.96 10.32 -12.91
CA ALA A 81 -9.71 11.06 -12.74
C ALA A 81 -8.60 10.52 -13.67
N ASP A 82 -8.53 9.21 -13.92
CA ASP A 82 -7.61 8.63 -14.90
C ASP A 82 -7.94 9.06 -16.34
N VAL A 83 -9.22 9.10 -16.71
CA VAL A 83 -9.66 9.64 -18.02
C VAL A 83 -9.32 11.12 -18.15
N VAL A 84 -9.56 11.92 -17.12
CA VAL A 84 -9.21 13.35 -17.08
C VAL A 84 -7.71 13.55 -17.23
N ARG A 85 -6.89 12.75 -16.53
CA ARG A 85 -5.41 12.75 -16.66
C ARG A 85 -4.99 12.44 -18.10
N GLY A 86 -5.57 11.37 -18.67
CA GLY A 86 -5.31 10.94 -20.04
C GLY A 86 -5.64 12.02 -21.05
N TYR A 87 -6.83 12.60 -20.96
CA TYR A 87 -7.29 13.68 -21.82
C TYR A 87 -6.38 14.91 -21.69
N HIS A 88 -6.09 15.36 -20.45
CA HIS A 88 -5.23 16.53 -20.20
C HIS A 88 -3.82 16.36 -20.79
N SER A 89 -3.28 15.14 -20.79
CA SER A 89 -1.96 14.83 -21.36
C SER A 89 -1.88 15.04 -22.87
N GLN A 90 -3.01 14.94 -23.58
CA GLN A 90 -3.11 15.10 -25.03
C GLN A 90 -3.69 16.46 -25.41
N PHE A 91 -4.61 16.98 -24.60
CA PHE A 91 -5.28 18.25 -24.81
C PHE A 91 -5.40 19.01 -23.49
N THR A 92 -4.69 20.13 -23.38
CA THR A 92 -4.65 20.93 -22.15
C THR A 92 -6.03 21.47 -21.80
N ILE A 93 -6.55 21.05 -20.64
CA ILE A 93 -7.81 21.51 -20.05
C ILE A 93 -7.56 22.80 -19.26
N GLU A 94 -8.43 23.80 -19.41
CA GLU A 94 -8.38 25.03 -18.65
C GLU A 94 -9.03 24.86 -17.27
N GLU A 95 -8.51 25.56 -16.26
CA GLU A 95 -9.00 25.46 -14.87
C GLU A 95 -10.51 25.75 -14.72
N LYS A 96 -11.03 26.69 -15.51
CA LYS A 96 -12.48 27.03 -15.57
C LYS A 96 -13.33 25.96 -16.25
N GLU A 97 -12.75 25.06 -17.04
CA GLU A 97 -13.49 23.94 -17.65
C GLU A 97 -13.68 22.82 -16.61
N LEU A 98 -12.70 22.63 -15.71
CA LEU A 98 -12.80 21.65 -14.63
C LEU A 98 -13.87 22.00 -13.57
N SER A 99 -14.22 23.27 -13.41
CA SER A 99 -15.24 23.71 -12.44
C SER A 99 -16.65 23.24 -12.79
N VAL A 100 -16.91 22.92 -14.07
CA VAL A 100 -18.22 22.48 -14.56
C VAL A 100 -18.30 20.98 -14.83
N LEU A 101 -17.16 20.27 -14.83
CA LEU A 101 -17.07 18.88 -15.30
C LEU A 101 -17.95 17.91 -14.48
N TYR A 102 -17.98 18.04 -13.15
CA TYR A 102 -18.83 17.19 -12.29
C TYR A 102 -20.30 17.23 -12.69
N SER A 103 -20.82 18.45 -12.92
CA SER A 103 -22.20 18.68 -13.31
C SER A 103 -22.48 18.26 -14.75
N LEU A 104 -21.52 18.41 -15.67
CA LEU A 104 -21.64 17.95 -17.06
C LEU A 104 -21.68 16.42 -17.16
N ILE A 105 -20.86 15.71 -16.38
CA ILE A 105 -20.94 14.25 -16.26
C ILE A 105 -22.33 13.85 -15.75
N SER A 106 -22.81 14.55 -14.71
CA SER A 106 -24.15 14.32 -14.16
C SER A 106 -25.24 14.56 -15.20
N ALA A 107 -25.11 15.61 -16.01
CA ALA A 107 -26.05 15.94 -17.08
C ALA A 107 -26.06 14.85 -18.17
N ARG A 108 -24.89 14.36 -18.61
CA ARG A 108 -24.83 13.23 -19.56
C ARG A 108 -25.52 11.99 -19.01
N LEU A 109 -25.28 11.64 -17.76
CA LEU A 109 -25.94 10.49 -17.13
C LEU A 109 -27.46 10.68 -17.01
N MET A 110 -27.92 11.89 -16.69
CA MET A 110 -29.35 12.22 -16.68
C MET A 110 -29.98 12.10 -18.07
N LEU A 111 -29.29 12.55 -19.13
CA LEU A 111 -29.72 12.36 -20.51
C LEU A 111 -29.80 10.88 -20.87
N THR A 112 -28.81 10.07 -20.48
CA THR A 112 -28.81 8.62 -20.71
C THR A 112 -30.05 7.96 -20.11
N VAL A 113 -30.38 8.23 -18.84
CA VAL A 113 -31.56 7.62 -18.19
C VAL A 113 -32.89 8.19 -18.70
N ALA A 114 -32.93 9.46 -19.07
CA ALA A 114 -34.13 10.08 -19.67
C ALA A 114 -34.42 9.50 -21.07
N ASN A 115 -33.39 9.36 -21.90
CA ASN A 115 -33.50 8.74 -23.22
C ASN A 115 -33.88 7.27 -23.12
N ALA A 116 -33.30 6.51 -22.19
CA ALA A 116 -33.70 5.13 -21.95
C ALA A 116 -35.18 5.02 -21.55
N ALA A 117 -35.67 5.89 -20.66
CA ALA A 117 -37.08 5.92 -20.26
C ALA A 117 -38.01 6.27 -21.44
N TRP A 118 -37.61 7.24 -22.27
CA TRP A 118 -38.34 7.60 -23.50
C TRP A 118 -38.39 6.46 -24.50
N ASN A 119 -37.26 5.81 -24.75
CA ASN A 119 -37.13 4.69 -25.69
C ASN A 119 -37.91 3.47 -25.22
N LYS A 120 -37.91 3.18 -23.91
CA LYS A 120 -38.69 2.08 -23.34
C LYS A 120 -40.21 2.25 -23.54
N TYR A 121 -40.68 3.49 -23.59
CA TYR A 121 -42.09 3.77 -23.89
C TYR A 121 -42.43 3.59 -25.38
N HIS A 122 -41.52 3.93 -26.29
CA HIS A 122 -41.76 3.92 -27.74
C HIS A 122 -41.33 2.63 -28.44
N GLU A 123 -40.25 2.00 -27.97
CA GLU A 123 -39.60 0.81 -28.53
C GLU A 123 -39.26 -0.20 -27.41
N PRO A 124 -40.26 -0.75 -26.69
CA PRO A 124 -40.03 -1.58 -25.51
C PRO A 124 -39.23 -2.87 -25.78
N GLU A 125 -39.32 -3.41 -27.00
CA GLU A 125 -38.63 -4.62 -27.43
C GLU A 125 -37.16 -4.39 -27.83
N ASN A 126 -36.71 -3.13 -27.90
CA ASN A 126 -35.35 -2.79 -28.29
C ASN A 126 -34.44 -2.76 -27.05
N GLU A 127 -33.91 -3.92 -26.66
CA GLU A 127 -33.03 -4.06 -25.49
C GLU A 127 -31.73 -3.24 -25.61
N TYR A 128 -31.24 -3.02 -26.83
CA TYR A 128 -30.03 -2.23 -27.08
C TYR A 128 -30.17 -0.79 -26.55
N LEU A 129 -31.33 -0.17 -26.73
CA LEU A 129 -31.61 1.19 -26.26
C LEU A 129 -31.70 1.31 -24.73
N GLN A 130 -31.62 0.19 -24.00
CA GLN A 130 -31.76 0.11 -22.55
C GLN A 130 -30.45 -0.31 -21.86
N VAL A 131 -29.40 -0.67 -22.61
CA VAL A 131 -28.17 -1.29 -22.07
C VAL A 131 -27.47 -0.41 -21.02
N SER A 132 -27.50 0.91 -21.20
CA SER A 132 -26.81 1.87 -20.33
C SER A 132 -27.68 2.41 -19.18
N GLU A 133 -28.96 2.04 -19.09
CA GLU A 133 -29.90 2.61 -18.10
C GLU A 133 -29.48 2.26 -16.66
N LYS A 134 -29.37 0.97 -16.36
CA LYS A 134 -29.02 0.49 -15.00
C LYS A 134 -27.64 0.99 -14.55
N PRO A 135 -26.57 0.85 -15.36
CA PRO A 135 -25.24 1.36 -15.00
C PRO A 135 -25.22 2.88 -14.77
N ALA A 136 -25.95 3.66 -15.57
CA ALA A 136 -26.06 5.11 -15.38
C ALA A 136 -26.76 5.47 -14.06
N TRP A 137 -27.85 4.77 -13.71
CA TRP A 137 -28.51 4.95 -12.42
C TRP A 137 -27.62 4.58 -11.23
N ASP A 138 -26.88 3.49 -11.33
CA ASP A 138 -25.97 3.06 -10.27
C ASP A 138 -24.81 4.05 -10.11
N LEU A 139 -24.27 4.57 -11.22
CA LEU A 139 -23.29 5.65 -11.19
C LEU A 139 -23.87 6.93 -10.59
N LEU A 140 -25.05 7.40 -11.00
CA LEU A 140 -25.69 8.59 -10.42
C LEU A 140 -25.87 8.49 -8.89
N LYS A 141 -26.22 7.30 -8.38
CA LYS A 141 -26.33 7.05 -6.92
C LYS A 141 -24.97 7.17 -6.22
N LYS A 142 -23.90 6.64 -6.82
CA LYS A 142 -22.52 6.76 -6.29
C LYS A 142 -22.01 8.21 -6.41
N TRP A 143 -22.23 8.84 -7.56
CA TRP A 143 -21.82 10.20 -7.88
C TRP A 143 -22.41 11.21 -6.90
N LYS A 144 -23.69 11.07 -6.53
CA LYS A 144 -24.34 11.90 -5.52
C LYS A 144 -23.67 11.87 -4.15
N LYS A 145 -22.97 10.78 -3.80
CA LYS A 145 -22.26 10.65 -2.52
C LYS A 145 -20.90 11.36 -2.54
N ILE A 146 -20.39 11.70 -3.72
CA ILE A 146 -19.14 12.45 -3.89
C ILE A 146 -19.48 13.94 -3.89
N HIS A 147 -18.86 14.69 -2.98
CA HIS A 147 -19.05 16.14 -2.93
C HIS A 147 -18.49 16.79 -4.21
N PRO A 148 -19.24 17.69 -4.90
CA PRO A 148 -18.79 18.29 -6.16
C PRO A 148 -17.43 18.98 -6.06
N GLU A 149 -17.17 19.74 -4.99
CA GLU A 149 -15.86 20.37 -4.76
C GLU A 149 -14.73 19.35 -4.58
N PHE A 150 -14.99 18.22 -3.93
CA PHE A 150 -13.95 17.19 -3.77
C PHE A 150 -13.59 16.57 -5.13
N ALA A 151 -14.59 16.26 -5.96
CA ALA A 151 -14.35 15.82 -7.33
C ALA A 151 -13.60 16.86 -8.16
N HIS A 152 -13.96 18.15 -8.02
CA HIS A 152 -13.24 19.25 -8.67
C HIS A 152 -11.77 19.28 -8.24
N TYR A 153 -11.46 19.14 -6.94
CA TYR A 153 -10.09 19.07 -6.46
C TYR A 153 -9.33 17.87 -7.02
N ARG A 154 -9.96 16.70 -7.11
CA ARG A 154 -9.38 15.52 -7.77
C ARG A 154 -9.06 15.78 -9.24
N PHE A 155 -9.97 16.42 -9.98
CA PHE A 155 -9.74 16.76 -11.39
C PHE A 155 -8.59 17.76 -11.57
N ARG A 156 -8.50 18.75 -10.68
CA ARG A 156 -7.39 19.70 -10.66
C ARG A 156 -6.05 19.00 -10.43
N GLU A 157 -6.00 18.11 -9.44
CA GLU A 157 -4.78 17.35 -9.11
C GLU A 157 -4.24 16.60 -10.33
N VAL A 158 -5.09 15.81 -11.00
CA VAL A 158 -4.65 14.99 -12.14
C VAL A 158 -4.31 15.81 -13.38
N CYS A 159 -4.74 17.07 -13.44
CA CYS A 159 -4.30 18.04 -14.45
C CYS A 159 -3.05 18.84 -14.03
N GLY A 160 -2.43 18.53 -12.88
CA GLY A 160 -1.24 19.22 -12.38
C GLY A 160 -1.51 20.58 -11.72
N PHE A 161 -2.77 20.95 -11.50
CA PHE A 161 -3.13 22.14 -10.72
C PHE A 161 -3.11 21.83 -9.21
N LYS A 162 -2.96 22.88 -8.39
CA LYS A 162 -3.10 22.74 -6.93
C LYS A 162 -4.54 22.31 -6.60
N PRO A 163 -4.78 21.20 -5.88
CA PRO A 163 -6.14 20.65 -5.73
C PRO A 163 -7.06 21.62 -4.96
N CYS A 164 -6.77 21.93 -3.70
CA CYS A 164 -7.46 22.99 -2.97
C CYS A 164 -6.87 24.36 -3.32
N ASN A 165 -7.65 25.23 -3.95
CA ASN A 165 -7.24 26.58 -4.34
C ASN A 165 -7.00 27.52 -3.14
N LYS A 166 -7.63 27.27 -1.99
CA LYS A 166 -7.46 28.05 -0.74
C LYS A 166 -6.11 27.82 -0.08
N GLU A 167 -5.44 26.70 -0.36
CA GLU A 167 -4.20 26.30 0.32
C GLU A 167 -3.09 27.34 0.14
N LYS A 168 -2.93 27.88 -1.08
CA LYS A 168 -1.90 28.88 -1.36
C LYS A 168 -2.07 30.12 -0.48
N TYR A 169 -3.31 30.59 -0.34
CA TYR A 169 -3.61 31.78 0.45
C TYR A 169 -3.42 31.52 1.95
N PHE A 170 -3.87 30.36 2.44
CA PHE A 170 -3.63 29.94 3.81
C PHE A 170 -2.14 29.83 4.15
N GLN A 171 -1.34 29.20 3.30
CA GLN A 171 0.12 29.05 3.52
C GLN A 171 0.83 30.41 3.53
N GLN A 172 0.41 31.33 2.66
CA GLN A 172 0.94 32.69 2.66
C GLN A 172 0.60 33.41 3.97
N TRP A 173 -0.66 33.32 4.45
CA TRP A 173 -1.05 33.89 5.73
C TRP A 173 -0.29 33.25 6.90
N LEU A 174 -0.16 31.92 6.92
CA LEU A 174 0.51 31.17 7.97
C LEU A 174 1.99 31.53 8.06
N SER A 175 2.70 31.60 6.93
CA SER A 175 4.12 31.99 6.92
C SER A 175 4.35 33.40 7.47
N ASN A 176 3.41 34.34 7.27
CA ASN A 176 3.49 35.71 7.80
C ASN A 176 3.07 35.83 9.28
N ASN A 177 2.31 34.86 9.81
CA ASN A 177 1.69 34.99 11.14
C ASN A 177 2.02 33.86 12.13
N HIS A 178 2.77 32.83 11.74
CA HIS A 178 3.06 31.66 12.58
C HIS A 178 3.67 32.03 13.94
N GLN A 179 4.49 33.08 14.01
CA GLN A 179 5.10 33.55 15.27
C GLN A 179 4.10 34.16 16.28
N LYS A 180 2.89 34.52 15.82
CA LYS A 180 1.83 35.10 16.65
C LYS A 180 0.81 34.05 17.12
N LEU A 181 0.94 32.80 16.65
CA LEU A 181 0.05 31.72 17.06
C LEU A 181 0.32 31.35 18.51
N ILE A 182 -0.75 31.20 19.29
CA ILE A 182 -0.64 30.62 20.63
C ILE A 182 -0.56 29.11 20.46
N PRO A 183 0.41 28.41 21.07
CA PRO A 183 0.50 26.96 21.00
C PRO A 183 -0.80 26.30 21.47
N VAL A 184 -1.30 25.32 20.72
CA VAL A 184 -2.53 24.59 21.10
C VAL A 184 -2.35 23.77 22.38
N ILE A 185 -1.12 23.43 22.74
CA ILE A 185 -0.73 22.77 23.99
C ILE A 185 0.55 23.44 24.51
N GLU A 186 0.66 23.62 25.83
CA GLU A 186 1.86 24.16 26.47
C GLU A 186 3.00 23.12 26.49
N SER A 187 4.07 23.40 25.74
CA SER A 187 5.27 22.54 25.66
C SER A 187 6.46 23.09 26.45
N SER A 188 6.34 24.27 27.07
CA SER A 188 7.41 24.91 27.85
C SER A 188 7.83 24.03 29.02
N GLY A 189 9.14 23.71 29.11
CA GLY A 189 9.68 22.83 30.16
C GLY A 189 9.47 21.33 29.91
N HIS A 190 8.86 20.95 28.79
CA HIS A 190 8.71 19.57 28.35
C HIS A 190 9.76 19.21 27.29
N LYS A 191 10.33 18.01 27.38
CA LYS A 191 11.11 17.45 26.27
C LYS A 191 10.11 16.84 25.27
N VAL A 192 10.08 17.40 24.07
CA VAL A 192 9.23 16.90 22.97
C VAL A 192 10.09 16.21 21.92
N MET A 193 9.69 15.01 21.51
CA MET A 193 10.34 14.25 20.45
C MET A 193 9.45 14.12 19.20
N SER A 194 10.07 13.87 18.04
CA SER A 194 9.33 13.38 16.88
C SER A 194 8.98 11.90 17.08
N LEU A 195 7.76 11.51 16.78
CA LEU A 195 7.33 10.12 16.82
C LEU A 195 6.97 9.63 15.42
N ASP A 196 7.69 8.60 14.97
CA ASP A 196 7.44 7.89 13.71
C ASP A 196 6.53 6.69 13.99
N LEU A 197 5.28 6.78 13.53
CA LEU A 197 4.31 5.70 13.53
C LEU A 197 4.04 5.19 12.11
N SER A 198 4.92 5.49 11.16
CA SER A 198 4.78 5.04 9.79
C SER A 198 4.81 3.52 9.67
N VAL A 199 4.35 2.97 8.55
CA VAL A 199 4.37 1.52 8.29
C VAL A 199 5.76 0.94 8.51
N GLY A 200 6.82 1.63 8.10
CA GLY A 200 8.21 1.18 8.26
C GLY A 200 8.84 1.47 9.62
N SER A 201 8.10 2.05 10.58
CA SER A 201 8.63 2.47 11.87
C SER A 201 9.26 1.30 12.64
N LEU A 202 10.54 1.45 12.96
CA LEU A 202 11.29 0.50 13.78
C LEU A 202 10.90 0.59 15.25
N VAL A 203 10.49 1.78 15.72
CA VAL A 203 10.13 2.01 17.13
C VAL A 203 8.76 1.43 17.49
N LEU A 204 7.84 1.32 16.52
CA LEU A 204 6.58 0.60 16.69
C LEU A 204 6.77 -0.92 16.91
N GLY A 205 7.87 -1.47 16.40
CA GLY A 205 8.17 -2.91 16.50
C GLY A 205 7.10 -3.78 15.81
N ASN A 206 6.76 -4.91 16.42
CA ASN A 206 5.85 -5.91 15.86
C ASN A 206 4.37 -5.48 15.94
N ASN A 207 3.53 -5.91 14.99
CA ASN A 207 2.10 -5.56 14.98
C ASN A 207 1.34 -5.97 16.25
N SER A 208 1.80 -7.01 16.94
CA SER A 208 1.24 -7.43 18.24
C SER A 208 1.35 -6.36 19.34
N HIS A 209 2.18 -5.32 19.16
CA HIS A 209 2.31 -4.19 20.09
C HIS A 209 1.20 -3.15 19.95
N PHE A 210 0.61 -2.99 18.76
CA PHE A 210 -0.39 -1.94 18.50
C PHE A 210 -1.78 -2.46 18.11
N ASN A 211 -1.95 -3.78 17.94
CA ASN A 211 -3.26 -4.39 17.71
C ASN A 211 -4.15 -4.50 18.97
N ASP A 212 -3.60 -4.18 20.15
CA ASP A 212 -4.34 -4.15 21.42
C ASP A 212 -4.08 -2.80 22.09
N ILE A 213 -5.15 -2.10 22.50
CA ILE A 213 -5.04 -0.74 23.02
C ILE A 213 -4.14 -0.66 24.27
N SER A 214 -4.19 -1.65 25.16
CA SER A 214 -3.35 -1.64 26.37
C SER A 214 -1.88 -1.83 26.04
N LYS A 215 -1.56 -2.68 25.07
CA LYS A 215 -0.20 -2.83 24.53
C LYS A 215 0.24 -1.57 23.80
N PHE A 216 -0.66 -0.93 23.05
CA PHE A 216 -0.33 0.26 22.29
C PHE A 216 0.01 1.44 23.21
N CYS A 217 -0.79 1.67 24.27
CA CYS A 217 -0.48 2.64 25.30
C CYS A 217 0.92 2.39 25.90
N ARG A 218 1.20 1.16 26.32
CA ARG A 218 2.53 0.80 26.86
C ARG A 218 3.66 1.00 25.85
N CYS A 219 3.40 0.77 24.56
CA CYS A 219 4.39 0.98 23.51
C CYS A 219 4.72 2.48 23.37
N ILE A 220 3.71 3.35 23.35
CA ILE A 220 3.90 4.80 23.31
C ILE A 220 4.61 5.30 24.57
N ASP A 221 4.12 4.90 25.75
CA ASP A 221 4.73 5.27 27.04
C ASP A 221 6.20 4.85 27.09
N ARG A 222 6.51 3.63 26.63
CA ARG A 222 7.88 3.12 26.59
C ARG A 222 8.78 3.92 25.65
N ILE A 223 8.29 4.28 24.46
CA ILE A 223 9.05 5.10 23.50
C ILE A 223 9.39 6.46 24.10
N LEU A 224 8.43 7.09 24.79
CA LEU A 224 8.62 8.36 25.47
C LEU A 224 9.64 8.23 26.62
N GLU A 225 9.50 7.20 27.46
CA GLU A 225 10.42 6.91 28.57
C GLU A 225 11.85 6.66 28.09
N ASP A 226 12.06 5.82 27.06
CA ASP A 226 13.38 5.49 26.51
C ASP A 226 14.09 6.71 25.89
N GLN A 227 13.33 7.76 25.56
CA GLN A 227 13.85 9.02 25.03
C GLN A 227 13.82 10.16 26.07
N ASP A 228 13.54 9.89 27.35
CA ASP A 228 13.33 10.90 28.40
C ASP A 228 12.34 12.03 27.99
N ALA A 229 11.40 11.73 27.11
CA ALA A 229 10.44 12.68 26.55
C ALA A 229 9.13 12.63 27.35
N SER A 230 8.53 13.81 27.57
CA SER A 230 7.20 13.88 28.20
C SER A 230 6.08 14.07 27.18
N MET A 231 6.44 14.38 25.93
CA MET A 231 5.51 14.54 24.82
C MET A 231 6.16 14.08 23.51
N ALA A 232 5.32 13.71 22.54
CA ALA A 232 5.74 13.44 21.17
C ALA A 232 4.84 14.15 20.17
N ILE A 233 5.38 14.44 18.98
CA ILE A 233 4.63 15.05 17.87
C ILE A 233 4.89 14.30 16.57
N GLY A 234 3.88 14.15 15.72
CA GLY A 234 4.03 13.47 14.43
C GLY A 234 2.72 13.38 13.65
N GLY A 235 2.67 12.49 12.66
CA GLY A 235 1.41 12.09 12.02
C GLY A 235 1.02 12.80 10.73
N TYR A 236 1.36 14.07 10.49
CA TYR A 236 0.89 14.74 9.27
C TYR A 236 1.44 14.09 7.98
N GLY A 237 0.57 13.59 7.10
CA GLY A 237 0.92 12.87 5.88
C GLY A 237 1.57 11.50 6.12
N GLU A 238 1.61 11.03 7.36
CA GLU A 238 2.20 9.75 7.75
C GLU A 238 1.29 8.59 7.33
N ARG A 239 1.88 7.49 6.87
CA ARG A 239 1.14 6.29 6.47
C ARG A 239 1.25 5.27 7.59
N ARG A 240 0.14 4.94 8.26
CA ARG A 240 0.17 4.17 9.52
C ARG A 240 -0.31 2.73 9.35
N PRO A 241 0.32 1.75 10.04
CA PRO A 241 0.00 0.33 9.88
C PRO A 241 -1.30 -0.10 10.58
N PHE A 242 -1.79 0.64 11.58
CA PHE A 242 -3.02 0.26 12.30
C PHE A 242 -4.32 0.59 11.52
N TYR A 243 -4.22 1.27 10.38
CA TYR A 243 -5.34 1.44 9.44
C TYR A 243 -5.43 0.33 8.38
N THR A 244 -4.60 -0.72 8.46
CA THR A 244 -4.55 -1.80 7.45
C THR A 244 -5.36 -3.05 7.84
N THR A 245 -6.26 -2.93 8.81
CA THR A 245 -7.19 -4.00 9.19
C THR A 245 -8.41 -4.01 8.28
N ASP A 246 -9.15 -5.12 8.27
CA ASP A 246 -10.33 -5.28 7.41
C ASP A 246 -11.44 -4.25 7.73
N ALA A 247 -11.46 -3.72 8.95
CA ALA A 247 -12.35 -2.62 9.38
C ALA A 247 -12.20 -1.33 8.55
N TYR A 248 -11.05 -1.11 7.89
CA TYR A 248 -10.77 0.08 7.06
C TYR A 248 -10.67 -0.22 5.57
N GLN A 249 -10.95 -1.47 5.18
CA GLN A 249 -10.87 -1.91 3.81
C GLN A 249 -12.06 -1.37 3.01
N MET A 250 -11.77 -0.82 1.83
CA MET A 250 -12.78 -0.60 0.80
C MET A 250 -12.32 -1.21 -0.52
N GLU A 251 -13.29 -1.73 -1.27
CA GLU A 251 -13.08 -2.19 -2.64
C GLU A 251 -12.87 -0.96 -3.55
N ARG A 252 -11.71 -0.88 -4.20
CA ARG A 252 -11.38 0.09 -5.25
C ARG A 252 -11.27 -0.63 -6.59
N ASN A 253 -11.02 0.12 -7.67
CA ASN A 253 -10.98 -0.45 -9.02
C ASN A 253 -9.87 -1.51 -9.20
N ASP A 254 -8.76 -1.38 -8.48
CA ASP A 254 -7.61 -2.31 -8.50
C ASP A 254 -7.55 -3.24 -7.28
N GLY A 255 -8.71 -3.46 -6.64
CA GLY A 255 -8.89 -4.30 -5.45
C GLY A 255 -8.92 -3.51 -4.14
N ALA A 256 -8.62 -4.20 -3.04
CA ALA A 256 -8.69 -3.66 -1.69
C ALA A 256 -7.72 -2.48 -1.45
N SER A 257 -8.22 -1.43 -0.81
CA SER A 257 -7.42 -0.28 -0.37
C SER A 257 -7.81 0.17 1.05
N TRP A 258 -6.91 0.88 1.71
CA TRP A 258 -7.02 1.31 3.11
C TRP A 258 -6.71 2.81 3.24
N ARG A 259 -7.39 3.49 4.18
CA ARG A 259 -7.14 4.91 4.50
C ARG A 259 -5.95 5.04 5.44
N THR A 260 -4.75 4.91 4.91
CA THR A 260 -3.52 4.87 5.72
C THR A 260 -2.91 6.23 5.96
N VAL A 261 -3.23 7.24 5.14
CA VAL A 261 -2.59 8.55 5.16
C VAL A 261 -3.27 9.44 6.19
N HIS A 262 -2.54 9.82 7.22
CA HIS A 262 -3.05 10.66 8.29
C HIS A 262 -3.07 12.15 7.91
N LEU A 263 -4.18 12.84 8.19
CA LEU A 263 -4.45 14.21 7.73
C LEU A 263 -4.17 15.28 8.79
N GLY A 264 -4.11 14.88 10.06
CA GLY A 264 -3.80 15.76 11.19
C GLY A 264 -2.35 15.64 11.67
N VAL A 265 -1.99 16.48 12.63
CA VAL A 265 -0.82 16.30 13.49
C VAL A 265 -1.31 15.74 14.81
N ASP A 266 -0.63 14.71 15.30
CA ASP A 266 -0.86 14.17 16.63
C ASP A 266 0.15 14.70 17.61
N LEU A 267 -0.34 15.15 18.76
CA LEU A 267 0.48 15.44 19.94
C LEU A 267 0.18 14.42 21.04
N TRP A 268 1.14 13.53 21.27
CA TRP A 268 1.10 12.50 22.30
C TRP A 268 1.52 13.10 23.62
N ALA A 269 0.61 13.10 24.59
CA ALA A 269 0.82 13.60 25.94
C ALA A 269 -0.18 12.92 26.88
N ARG A 270 0.04 13.03 28.19
CA ARG A 270 -0.84 12.43 29.20
C ARG A 270 -2.30 12.88 29.02
N ALA A 271 -3.24 11.99 29.33
CA ALA A 271 -4.64 12.37 29.47
C ALA A 271 -4.80 13.46 30.54
N GLY A 272 -5.75 14.39 30.32
CA GLY A 272 -5.93 15.58 31.15
C GLY A 272 -4.97 16.74 30.83
N THR A 273 -4.15 16.64 29.77
CA THR A 273 -3.37 17.78 29.30
C THR A 273 -4.29 18.83 28.67
N ASP A 274 -4.15 20.08 29.11
CA ASP A 274 -4.96 21.22 28.65
C ASP A 274 -4.72 21.53 27.17
N ILE A 275 -5.81 21.86 26.47
CA ILE A 275 -5.82 22.25 25.06
C ILE A 275 -6.40 23.65 24.93
N PHE A 276 -5.73 24.49 24.15
CA PHE A 276 -6.04 25.90 23.98
C PHE A 276 -6.39 26.23 22.52
N ALA A 277 -7.27 27.21 22.34
CA ALA A 277 -7.52 27.78 21.02
C ALA A 277 -6.35 28.67 20.59
N SER A 278 -5.67 28.32 19.50
CA SER A 278 -4.52 29.09 19.00
C SER A 278 -4.88 30.51 18.55
N LEU A 279 -6.12 30.70 18.12
CA LEU A 279 -6.67 31.92 17.53
C LEU A 279 -8.07 32.19 18.06
N PRO A 280 -8.56 33.45 18.01
CA PRO A 280 -9.97 33.70 18.28
C PRO A 280 -10.81 33.00 17.21
N GLY A 281 -11.98 32.52 17.60
CA GLY A 281 -12.83 31.74 16.70
C GLY A 281 -14.25 31.58 17.20
N ILE A 282 -15.04 30.84 16.42
CA ILE A 282 -16.40 30.45 16.76
C ILE A 282 -16.46 28.93 16.71
N VAL A 283 -17.08 28.32 17.71
CA VAL A 283 -17.37 26.88 17.69
C VAL A 283 -18.29 26.60 16.50
N PHE A 284 -17.77 25.93 15.48
CA PHE A 284 -18.52 25.56 14.29
C PHE A 284 -19.43 24.37 14.58
N SER A 285 -18.87 23.32 15.16
CA SER A 285 -19.60 22.11 15.54
C SER A 285 -18.90 21.36 16.66
N ILE A 286 -19.64 20.53 17.37
CA ILE A 286 -19.14 19.57 18.35
C ILE A 286 -19.84 18.23 18.14
N GLN A 287 -19.16 17.13 18.42
CA GLN A 287 -19.74 15.78 18.37
C GLN A 287 -18.94 14.82 19.24
N ASP A 288 -19.63 13.85 19.87
CA ASP A 288 -18.98 12.67 20.43
C ASP A 288 -19.00 11.55 19.39
N ASN A 289 -17.87 11.37 18.72
CA ASN A 289 -17.66 10.37 17.67
C ASN A 289 -17.28 9.03 18.30
N THR A 290 -18.25 8.40 18.97
CA THR A 290 -18.04 7.11 19.64
C THR A 290 -17.65 5.98 18.66
N GLY A 291 -17.00 4.94 19.18
CA GLY A 291 -16.58 3.78 18.41
C GLY A 291 -15.09 3.52 18.51
N ASP A 292 -14.69 2.29 18.20
CA ASP A 292 -13.29 1.91 18.18
C ASP A 292 -12.55 2.66 17.08
N CYS A 293 -11.39 3.21 17.41
CA CYS A 293 -10.52 3.98 16.54
C CYS A 293 -11.19 5.20 15.84
N ASN A 294 -12.23 5.76 16.45
CA ASN A 294 -12.87 7.00 16.01
C ASN A 294 -12.26 8.20 16.79
N TYR A 295 -12.78 9.42 16.66
CA TYR A 295 -12.26 10.57 17.42
C TYR A 295 -12.71 10.64 18.89
N GLY A 296 -13.84 10.03 19.25
CA GLY A 296 -14.51 10.35 20.52
C GLY A 296 -14.95 11.83 20.56
N PRO A 297 -14.95 12.47 21.74
CA PRO A 297 -15.27 13.88 21.88
C PRO A 297 -14.43 14.78 20.96
N THR A 298 -15.10 15.59 20.14
CA THR A 298 -14.50 16.40 19.08
C THR A 298 -15.08 17.81 19.06
N ILE A 299 -14.21 18.81 18.90
CA ILE A 299 -14.57 20.22 18.73
C ILE A 299 -13.98 20.73 17.41
N ILE A 300 -14.79 21.44 16.61
CA ILE A 300 -14.32 22.14 15.41
C ILE A 300 -14.53 23.65 15.61
N LEU A 301 -13.45 24.42 15.53
CA LEU A 301 -13.49 25.88 15.55
C LEU A 301 -13.38 26.44 14.14
N GLN A 302 -14.20 27.43 13.80
CA GLN A 302 -14.03 28.28 12.62
C GLN A 302 -13.21 29.51 12.98
N HIS A 303 -12.25 29.84 12.13
CA HIS A 303 -11.39 31.02 12.25
C HIS A 303 -11.53 31.90 11.01
N GLU A 304 -11.51 33.21 11.25
CA GLU A 304 -11.39 34.24 10.20
C GLU A 304 -10.38 35.29 10.68
N PRO A 305 -9.05 35.00 10.59
CA PRO A 305 -8.03 35.92 11.10
C PRO A 305 -7.90 37.21 10.25
N GLU A 306 -8.35 37.16 9.00
CA GLU A 306 -8.44 38.32 8.11
C GLU A 306 -9.65 38.15 7.16
N PRO A 307 -10.26 39.26 6.69
CA PRO A 307 -11.46 39.19 5.86
C PRO A 307 -11.27 38.29 4.63
N GLY A 308 -12.12 37.27 4.50
CA GLY A 308 -12.09 36.34 3.36
C GLY A 308 -11.15 35.13 3.51
N LEU A 309 -10.38 35.02 4.59
CA LEU A 309 -9.66 33.78 4.94
C LEU A 309 -10.45 33.02 5.99
N ILE A 310 -11.29 32.08 5.56
CA ILE A 310 -11.99 31.17 6.48
C ILE A 310 -11.33 29.81 6.44
N PHE A 311 -10.97 29.28 7.61
CA PHE A 311 -10.55 27.90 7.80
C PHE A 311 -11.06 27.38 9.15
N TYR A 312 -10.92 26.07 9.35
CA TYR A 312 -11.38 25.39 10.54
C TYR A 312 -10.22 24.63 11.20
N ALA A 313 -10.34 24.43 12.50
CA ALA A 313 -9.42 23.64 13.30
C ALA A 313 -10.21 22.57 14.06
N LEU A 314 -9.92 21.30 13.77
CA LEU A 314 -10.49 20.14 14.45
C LEU A 314 -9.57 19.72 15.59
N TYR A 315 -10.18 19.50 16.77
CA TYR A 315 -9.56 18.98 17.98
C TYR A 315 -10.27 17.67 18.34
N GLY A 316 -9.60 16.54 18.12
CA GLY A 316 -10.13 15.18 18.38
C GLY A 316 -9.47 14.50 19.56
N HIS A 317 -9.99 13.34 19.96
CA HIS A 317 -9.51 12.52 21.08
C HIS A 317 -9.59 13.22 22.44
N LEU A 318 -10.62 14.06 22.64
CA LEU A 318 -10.78 14.87 23.85
C LEU A 318 -11.42 14.07 25.00
N SER A 319 -11.35 14.62 26.21
CA SER A 319 -12.09 14.11 27.37
C SER A 319 -13.60 14.32 27.20
N ALA A 320 -14.44 13.48 27.84
CA ALA A 320 -15.89 13.63 27.78
C ALA A 320 -16.35 15.02 28.24
N ASP A 321 -15.81 15.47 29.38
CA ASP A 321 -16.12 16.75 30.02
C ASP A 321 -15.79 17.96 29.13
N SER A 322 -14.96 17.79 28.08
CA SER A 322 -14.64 18.85 27.12
C SER A 322 -15.86 19.35 26.34
N LEU A 323 -16.92 18.54 26.23
CA LEU A 323 -18.14 18.94 25.52
C LEU A 323 -19.18 19.63 26.41
N ASP A 324 -19.03 19.59 27.73
CA ASP A 324 -20.07 20.05 28.67
C ASP A 324 -20.31 21.56 28.61
N ASN A 325 -19.27 22.34 28.33
CA ASN A 325 -19.28 23.81 28.42
C ASN A 325 -19.07 24.51 27.06
N VAL A 326 -19.18 23.75 25.97
CA VAL A 326 -18.95 24.23 24.61
C VAL A 326 -20.22 24.01 23.78
N ARG A 327 -20.62 25.00 22.97
CA ARG A 327 -21.79 24.88 22.10
C ARG A 327 -21.58 25.56 20.75
N PRO A 328 -22.17 25.06 19.65
CA PRO A 328 -22.09 25.72 18.35
C PRO A 328 -22.50 27.21 18.42
N GLY A 329 -21.73 28.06 17.75
CA GLY A 329 -21.90 29.52 17.78
C GLY A 329 -21.23 30.25 18.96
N GLN A 330 -20.69 29.53 19.95
CA GLN A 330 -19.91 30.14 21.03
C GLN A 330 -18.63 30.77 20.51
N ARG A 331 -18.33 31.99 20.96
CA ARG A 331 -17.04 32.65 20.68
C ARG A 331 -15.99 32.16 21.66
N VAL A 332 -14.78 31.98 21.14
CA VAL A 332 -13.60 31.55 21.88
C VAL A 332 -12.49 32.57 21.66
N SER A 333 -11.80 32.99 22.72
CA SER A 333 -10.62 33.85 22.64
C SER A 333 -9.35 33.07 22.37
N ALA A 334 -8.35 33.71 21.75
CA ALA A 334 -7.04 33.11 21.61
C ALA A 334 -6.42 32.83 22.99
N GLY A 335 -5.88 31.64 23.20
CA GLY A 335 -5.32 31.17 24.47
C GLY A 335 -6.36 30.73 25.50
N GLU A 336 -7.64 30.73 25.16
CA GLU A 336 -8.69 30.15 26.01
C GLU A 336 -8.54 28.62 26.04
N LYS A 337 -8.59 28.02 27.23
CA LYS A 337 -8.67 26.56 27.39
C LYS A 337 -10.03 26.08 26.87
N ILE A 338 -10.01 25.18 25.89
CA ILE A 338 -11.22 24.67 25.24
C ILE A 338 -11.50 23.19 25.54
N ALA A 339 -10.48 22.42 25.92
CA ALA A 339 -10.60 20.97 26.11
C ALA A 339 -9.41 20.40 26.91
N GLU A 340 -9.46 19.10 27.17
CA GLU A 340 -8.35 18.31 27.66
C GLU A 340 -8.20 17.01 26.84
N ILE A 341 -6.98 16.46 26.77
CA ILE A 341 -6.73 15.15 26.14
C ILE A 341 -7.51 14.05 26.88
N GLY A 342 -8.24 13.24 26.12
CA GLY A 342 -9.03 12.12 26.64
C GLY A 342 -8.21 10.85 26.90
N ARG A 343 -8.83 9.89 27.60
CA ARG A 343 -8.29 8.55 27.83
C ARG A 343 -9.14 7.50 27.09
N PRO A 344 -8.56 6.35 26.72
CA PRO A 344 -9.36 5.23 26.22
C PRO A 344 -10.31 4.71 27.32
N PRO A 345 -11.49 4.19 26.94
CA PRO A 345 -12.00 4.09 25.57
C PRO A 345 -12.68 5.37 25.06
N ILE A 346 -12.84 6.39 25.90
CA ILE A 346 -13.66 7.60 25.62
C ILE A 346 -13.12 8.40 24.44
N ASN A 347 -11.79 8.53 24.30
CA ASN A 347 -11.16 9.26 23.20
C ASN A 347 -11.21 8.52 21.85
N GLY A 348 -12.19 7.64 21.64
CA GLY A 348 -12.24 6.75 20.48
C GLY A 348 -11.25 5.58 20.55
N ASN A 349 -10.89 5.16 21.77
CA ASN A 349 -10.04 4.01 22.06
C ASN A 349 -8.60 4.09 21.50
N TRP A 350 -7.98 5.26 21.61
CA TRP A 350 -6.57 5.49 21.25
C TRP A 350 -5.68 5.70 22.48
N PRO A 351 -4.35 5.47 22.40
CA PRO A 351 -3.47 5.95 23.45
C PRO A 351 -3.61 7.48 23.57
N PRO A 352 -3.51 8.07 24.77
CA PRO A 352 -3.77 9.50 24.97
C PRO A 352 -2.94 10.40 24.05
N HIS A 353 -3.62 11.18 23.20
CA HIS A 353 -3.04 12.20 22.33
C HIS A 353 -4.12 13.19 21.90
N LEU A 354 -3.70 14.35 21.38
CA LEU A 354 -4.57 15.27 20.63
C LEU A 354 -4.37 15.03 19.13
N HIS A 355 -5.44 14.78 18.39
CA HIS A 355 -5.44 14.93 16.93
C HIS A 355 -5.83 16.37 16.58
N PHE A 356 -4.94 17.10 15.92
CA PHE A 356 -5.16 18.48 15.52
C PHE A 356 -5.03 18.65 14.00
N GLN A 357 -6.10 19.12 13.37
CA GLN A 357 -6.18 19.21 11.91
C GLN A 357 -6.74 20.56 11.47
N ILE A 358 -6.02 21.22 10.55
CA ILE A 358 -6.54 22.38 9.84
C ILE A 358 -7.39 21.89 8.66
N ILE A 359 -8.49 22.57 8.39
CA ILE A 359 -9.42 22.25 7.30
C ILE A 359 -9.75 23.54 6.55
N LEU A 360 -9.48 23.60 5.24
CA LEU A 360 -9.75 24.77 4.40
C LEU A 360 -11.12 24.71 3.72
N ASP A 361 -11.68 23.51 3.60
CA ASP A 361 -13.02 23.30 3.07
C ASP A 361 -13.74 22.19 3.85
N MET A 362 -14.89 22.53 4.44
CA MET A 362 -15.68 21.56 5.19
C MET A 362 -16.41 20.57 4.29
N LEU A 363 -16.50 20.81 2.97
CA LEU A 363 -17.21 19.93 2.02
C LEU A 363 -18.64 19.58 2.49
N GLY A 364 -19.30 20.53 3.15
CA GLY A 364 -20.63 20.38 3.74
C GLY A 364 -20.70 19.49 5.00
N MET A 365 -19.58 19.05 5.56
CA MET A 365 -19.53 18.23 6.78
C MET A 365 -19.61 19.08 8.05
N SER A 366 -20.07 18.47 9.15
CA SER A 366 -20.09 19.06 10.49
C SER A 366 -20.02 17.96 11.54
N GLY A 367 -19.41 18.26 12.69
CA GLY A 367 -19.30 17.35 13.85
C GLY A 367 -18.20 16.29 13.70
N ASP A 368 -18.09 15.69 12.51
CA ASP A 368 -17.02 14.77 12.14
C ASP A 368 -16.36 15.23 10.82
N TYR A 369 -15.11 14.82 10.61
CA TYR A 369 -14.34 15.12 9.40
C TYR A 369 -13.23 14.08 9.17
N PRO A 370 -12.94 13.65 7.93
CA PRO A 370 -11.90 12.66 7.67
C PRO A 370 -10.55 13.00 8.34
N GLY A 371 -10.09 12.10 9.23
CA GLY A 371 -8.74 12.14 9.83
C GLY A 371 -7.69 11.35 9.06
N VAL A 372 -8.17 10.51 8.14
CA VAL A 372 -7.35 9.65 7.28
C VAL A 372 -7.88 9.63 5.85
N ALA A 373 -6.95 9.50 4.91
CA ALA A 373 -7.20 9.42 3.48
C ALA A 373 -6.57 8.18 2.85
N TYR A 374 -7.05 7.83 1.66
CA TYR A 374 -6.40 6.82 0.83
C TYR A 374 -5.12 7.37 0.18
N PRO A 375 -4.09 6.53 -0.04
CA PRO A 375 -2.83 6.95 -0.66
C PRO A 375 -2.96 7.68 -2.00
N ASP A 376 -3.89 7.26 -2.85
CA ASP A 376 -4.18 7.86 -4.16
C ASP A 376 -4.91 9.21 -4.07
N GLU A 377 -5.65 9.44 -2.98
CA GLU A 377 -6.34 10.70 -2.67
C GLU A 377 -5.50 11.65 -1.79
N ALA A 378 -4.33 11.20 -1.35
CA ALA A 378 -3.52 11.86 -0.32
C ALA A 378 -3.22 13.32 -0.65
N ASN A 379 -2.77 13.62 -1.87
CA ASN A 379 -2.38 14.99 -2.24
C ASN A 379 -3.59 15.94 -2.21
N THR A 380 -4.76 15.49 -2.68
CA THR A 380 -5.99 16.28 -2.59
C THR A 380 -6.36 16.52 -1.13
N TRP A 381 -6.43 15.48 -0.30
CA TRP A 381 -6.79 15.67 1.11
C TRP A 381 -5.78 16.52 1.89
N LEU A 382 -4.48 16.35 1.67
CA LEU A 382 -3.43 17.16 2.30
C LEU A 382 -3.42 18.61 1.78
N SER A 383 -4.02 18.89 0.62
CA SER A 383 -4.24 20.27 0.17
C SER A 383 -5.41 20.93 0.88
N ILE A 384 -6.46 20.16 1.20
CA ILE A 384 -7.64 20.62 1.96
C ILE A 384 -7.29 20.73 3.44
N CYS A 385 -6.47 19.81 3.94
CA CYS A 385 -6.00 19.73 5.31
C CYS A 385 -4.49 19.97 5.33
N PRO A 386 -4.03 21.22 5.23
CA PRO A 386 -2.60 21.53 5.22
C PRO A 386 -1.96 21.25 6.58
N SER A 387 -0.62 21.12 6.57
CA SER A 387 0.19 20.90 7.76
C SER A 387 -0.10 21.90 8.87
N SER A 388 -0.32 21.38 10.08
CA SER A 388 -0.65 22.14 11.28
C SER A 388 0.51 22.27 12.28
N TYR A 389 1.73 21.82 11.93
CA TYR A 389 2.90 21.88 12.84
C TYR A 389 3.20 23.29 13.39
N SER A 390 2.98 24.34 12.59
CA SER A 390 3.19 25.73 13.02
C SER A 390 2.33 26.16 14.21
N PHE A 391 1.25 25.44 14.52
CA PHE A 391 0.37 25.71 15.67
C PHE A 391 0.90 25.17 17.01
N PHE A 392 2.04 24.46 17.00
CA PHE A 392 2.64 23.88 18.20
C PHE A 392 3.94 24.59 18.62
N GLY A 393 4.56 25.38 17.73
CA GLY A 393 5.86 26.01 17.99
C GLY A 393 7.03 25.02 18.05
N ILE A 394 6.89 23.83 17.44
CA ILE A 394 7.87 22.73 17.47
C ILE A 394 8.42 22.51 16.05
N PRO A 395 9.72 22.16 15.88
CA PRO A 395 10.27 21.87 14.56
C PRO A 395 9.53 20.75 13.85
N VAL A 396 9.30 20.94 12.54
CA VAL A 396 8.69 19.93 11.67
C VAL A 396 9.67 18.76 11.50
N PRO A 397 9.26 17.51 11.80
CA PRO A 397 10.05 16.35 11.45
C PRO A 397 10.20 16.23 9.94
N GLY A 398 11.41 15.99 9.44
CA GLY A 398 11.62 15.68 8.03
C GLY A 398 10.99 14.33 7.69
N GLN A 399 10.14 14.27 6.67
CA GLN A 399 9.71 13.01 6.06
C GLN A 399 10.47 12.83 4.75
N ASN A 400 11.12 11.69 4.55
CA ASN A 400 11.75 11.39 3.26
C ASN A 400 11.64 9.89 2.95
N ASN A 401 10.61 9.52 2.18
CA ASN A 401 10.39 8.16 1.69
C ASN A 401 10.16 8.18 0.16
N ASP A 402 11.11 8.74 -0.59
CA ASP A 402 11.04 8.75 -2.05
C ASP A 402 11.53 7.42 -2.63
N ALA A 403 10.61 6.64 -3.19
CA ALA A 403 10.90 5.36 -3.84
C ALA A 403 11.78 5.52 -5.09
N HIS A 404 11.72 6.65 -5.81
CA HIS A 404 12.60 6.92 -6.94
C HIS A 404 14.04 7.08 -6.48
N PHE A 405 14.25 7.86 -5.42
CA PHE A 405 15.55 7.99 -4.78
C PHE A 405 16.12 6.62 -4.36
N LEU A 406 15.31 5.76 -3.73
CA LEU A 406 15.74 4.41 -3.32
C LEU A 406 16.16 3.54 -4.52
N ARG A 407 15.40 3.57 -5.61
CA ARG A 407 15.73 2.83 -6.84
C ARG A 407 17.03 3.32 -7.46
N ASP A 408 17.23 4.63 -7.52
CA ASP A 408 18.44 5.23 -8.08
C ASP A 408 19.68 4.91 -7.21
N GLN A 409 19.54 4.99 -5.88
CA GLN A 409 20.59 4.57 -4.97
C GLN A 409 20.91 3.09 -5.13
N ARG A 410 19.90 2.22 -5.24
CA ARG A 410 20.11 0.78 -5.47
C ARG A 410 20.89 0.52 -6.75
N ASN A 411 20.50 1.14 -7.86
CA ASN A 411 21.17 0.99 -9.16
C ASN A 411 22.63 1.45 -9.13
N ARG A 412 22.92 2.49 -8.33
CA ARG A 412 24.26 3.03 -8.15
C ARG A 412 25.14 2.18 -7.25
N LEU A 413 24.57 1.63 -6.17
CA LEU A 413 25.33 1.05 -5.06
C LEU A 413 25.38 -0.49 -5.06
N LEU A 414 24.39 -1.18 -5.63
CA LEU A 414 24.30 -2.64 -5.59
C LEU A 414 24.72 -3.30 -6.91
N GLY A 415 25.15 -4.57 -6.81
CA GLY A 415 25.52 -5.39 -7.97
C GLY A 415 24.36 -5.58 -8.94
N LYS A 416 24.62 -5.40 -10.24
CA LYS A 416 23.59 -5.46 -11.31
C LYS A 416 22.95 -6.85 -11.48
N ASN A 417 23.55 -7.90 -10.91
CA ASN A 417 23.01 -9.26 -10.90
C ASN A 417 21.95 -9.48 -9.81
N LEU A 418 21.72 -8.52 -8.92
CA LEU A 418 20.64 -8.56 -7.91
C LEU A 418 19.33 -8.04 -8.52
N SER A 419 18.62 -8.92 -9.23
CA SER A 419 17.34 -8.63 -9.89
C SER A 419 16.28 -8.14 -8.90
N ILE A 420 15.36 -7.32 -9.40
CA ILE A 420 14.16 -6.87 -8.69
C ILE A 420 12.95 -7.46 -9.42
N SER A 421 11.99 -7.98 -8.65
CA SER A 421 10.76 -8.54 -9.19
C SER A 421 9.78 -7.44 -9.65
N TYR A 422 8.91 -7.79 -10.60
CA TYR A 422 7.83 -6.97 -11.16
C TYR A 422 8.30 -5.79 -12.05
N GLU A 423 7.41 -5.32 -12.92
CA GLU A 423 7.64 -4.14 -13.78
C GLU A 423 7.72 -2.85 -12.96
N ASN A 424 6.83 -2.73 -11.97
CA ASN A 424 6.86 -1.70 -10.93
C ASN A 424 7.38 -2.33 -9.62
N PRO A 425 8.64 -2.08 -9.24
CA PRO A 425 9.20 -2.59 -8.01
C PRO A 425 8.38 -2.25 -6.77
N LEU A 426 8.14 -3.24 -5.92
CA LEU A 426 7.47 -3.06 -4.64
C LEU A 426 8.47 -2.52 -3.60
N HIS A 427 8.10 -1.43 -2.92
CA HIS A 427 8.84 -0.91 -1.77
C HIS A 427 8.16 -1.38 -0.47
N ILE A 428 8.54 -2.60 -0.07
CA ILE A 428 8.04 -3.28 1.13
C ILE A 428 8.81 -2.80 2.35
N VAL A 429 8.09 -2.40 3.41
CA VAL A 429 8.69 -1.83 4.64
C VAL A 429 8.30 -2.57 5.91
N ARG A 430 7.33 -3.48 5.84
CA ARG A 430 6.89 -4.29 6.98
C ARG A 430 6.37 -5.65 6.51
N GLY A 431 6.54 -6.67 7.35
CA GLY A 431 5.89 -7.97 7.21
C GLY A 431 5.17 -8.34 8.50
N TYR A 432 4.09 -9.10 8.40
CA TYR A 432 3.40 -9.69 9.55
C TYR A 432 2.67 -10.95 9.14
N GLN A 433 3.10 -12.09 9.69
CA GLN A 433 2.57 -13.41 9.37
C GLN A 433 2.62 -13.65 7.85
N GLN A 434 1.52 -13.99 7.20
CA GLN A 434 1.45 -14.23 5.75
C GLN A 434 1.41 -12.95 4.89
N HIS A 435 1.58 -11.76 5.47
CA HIS A 435 1.41 -10.49 4.77
C HIS A 435 2.69 -9.66 4.68
N LEU A 436 2.84 -8.97 3.55
CA LEU A 436 3.79 -7.88 3.34
C LEU A 436 3.04 -6.56 3.20
N TYR A 437 3.65 -5.48 3.67
CA TYR A 437 3.10 -4.13 3.61
C TYR A 437 4.08 -3.21 2.89
N ASP A 438 3.60 -2.52 1.86
CA ASP A 438 4.38 -1.47 1.24
C ASP A 438 4.42 -0.20 2.11
N TRP A 439 5.25 0.76 1.70
CA TRP A 439 5.39 2.05 2.36
C TRP A 439 4.11 2.89 2.39
N GLN A 440 3.13 2.60 1.53
CA GLN A 440 1.81 3.24 1.53
C GLN A 440 0.84 2.55 2.48
N GLY A 441 1.21 1.38 3.02
CA GLY A 441 0.37 0.53 3.86
C GLY A 441 -0.54 -0.40 3.09
N ARG A 442 -0.34 -0.58 1.78
CA ARG A 442 -1.04 -1.62 1.03
C ARG A 442 -0.58 -2.99 1.53
N ARG A 443 -1.56 -3.81 1.92
CA ARG A 443 -1.35 -5.17 2.40
C ARG A 443 -1.38 -6.15 1.23
N TYR A 444 -0.33 -6.97 1.11
CA TYR A 444 -0.19 -8.04 0.13
C TYR A 444 -0.22 -9.39 0.85
N LEU A 445 -1.01 -10.34 0.34
CA LEU A 445 -0.87 -11.74 0.72
C LEU A 445 0.39 -12.29 0.05
N ASP A 446 1.32 -12.81 0.85
CA ASP A 446 2.58 -13.35 0.32
C ASP A 446 2.42 -14.82 -0.05
N THR A 447 2.46 -15.09 -1.35
CA THR A 447 2.39 -16.44 -1.91
C THR A 447 3.71 -16.85 -2.59
N VAL A 448 4.80 -16.17 -2.25
CA VAL A 448 6.11 -16.34 -2.92
C VAL A 448 7.18 -16.78 -1.94
N ASN A 449 7.25 -16.17 -0.75
CA ASN A 449 8.38 -16.38 0.16
C ASN A 449 8.26 -17.67 0.96
N ASN A 450 9.30 -18.50 0.90
CA ASN A 450 9.45 -19.70 1.74
C ASN A 450 10.39 -19.49 2.94
N VAL A 451 11.24 -18.45 2.92
CA VAL A 451 12.20 -18.14 4.00
C VAL A 451 11.47 -17.80 5.30
N ALA A 452 10.42 -16.99 5.20
CA ALA A 452 9.53 -16.68 6.30
C ALA A 452 8.53 -17.84 6.54
N HIS A 453 9.05 -19.04 6.82
CA HIS A 453 8.28 -20.29 6.85
C HIS A 453 7.14 -20.27 7.89
N VAL A 454 7.38 -19.64 9.05
CA VAL A 454 6.39 -19.45 10.11
C VAL A 454 5.69 -18.09 10.04
N GLY A 455 5.78 -17.42 8.88
CA GLY A 455 5.30 -16.06 8.68
C GLY A 455 6.35 -14.99 8.97
N HIS A 456 6.19 -13.84 8.30
CA HIS A 456 7.02 -12.65 8.47
C HIS A 456 6.91 -12.10 9.88
N GLU A 457 8.05 -11.74 10.48
CA GLU A 457 8.10 -11.14 11.81
C GLU A 457 7.25 -11.90 12.85
N HIS A 458 7.32 -13.24 12.85
CA HIS A 458 6.55 -14.03 13.79
C HIS A 458 6.87 -13.60 15.24
N PRO A 459 5.88 -13.13 16.04
CA PRO A 459 6.15 -12.39 17.28
C PRO A 459 7.07 -13.11 18.27
N GLU A 460 6.88 -14.42 18.45
CA GLU A 460 7.71 -15.21 19.38
C GLU A 460 9.14 -15.41 18.85
N VAL A 461 9.34 -15.56 17.53
CA VAL A 461 10.68 -15.73 16.95
C VAL A 461 11.48 -14.45 17.12
N VAL A 462 10.87 -13.31 16.78
CA VAL A 462 11.50 -11.98 16.93
C VAL A 462 11.88 -11.72 18.39
N LYS A 463 10.94 -11.96 19.31
CA LYS A 463 11.15 -11.77 20.74
C LYS A 463 12.32 -12.61 21.28
N VAL A 464 12.34 -13.91 21.01
CA VAL A 464 13.41 -14.81 21.49
C VAL A 464 14.76 -14.44 20.87
N ALA A 465 14.79 -14.11 19.57
CA ALA A 465 16.01 -13.67 18.90
C ALA A 465 16.57 -12.37 19.50
N GLN A 466 15.73 -11.36 19.72
CA GLN A 466 16.14 -10.10 20.35
C GLN A 466 16.66 -10.32 21.78
N GLN A 467 15.98 -11.15 22.57
CA GLN A 467 16.40 -11.49 23.93
C GLN A 467 17.78 -12.16 23.95
N GLN A 468 18.00 -13.17 23.09
CA GLN A 468 19.29 -13.85 23.01
C GLN A 468 20.40 -12.91 22.55
N MET A 469 20.17 -12.11 21.50
CA MET A 469 21.17 -11.16 20.99
C MET A 469 21.51 -10.05 21.99
N GLY A 470 20.55 -9.62 22.81
CA GLY A 470 20.76 -8.64 23.88
C GLY A 470 21.65 -9.14 25.02
N VAL A 471 21.80 -10.47 25.16
CA VAL A 471 22.66 -11.10 26.17
C VAL A 471 23.97 -11.59 25.59
N LEU A 472 23.94 -12.39 24.51
CA LEU A 472 25.12 -13.02 23.94
C LEU A 472 24.91 -13.51 22.50
N ASN A 473 25.88 -13.19 21.62
CA ASN A 473 26.00 -13.72 20.27
C ASN A 473 27.48 -13.99 19.95
N THR A 474 27.93 -15.24 20.06
CA THR A 474 29.35 -15.61 19.89
C THR A 474 29.50 -16.97 19.19
N ASN A 475 30.74 -17.32 18.87
CA ASN A 475 31.10 -18.56 18.18
C ASN A 475 31.03 -19.80 19.10
N THR A 476 30.98 -20.98 18.49
CA THR A 476 30.81 -22.29 19.16
C THR A 476 32.04 -22.82 19.90
N ARG A 477 33.09 -22.00 20.11
CA ARG A 477 34.25 -22.39 20.94
C ARG A 477 33.95 -22.30 22.44
N TYR A 478 32.84 -21.67 22.80
CA TYR A 478 32.33 -21.63 24.16
C TYR A 478 31.06 -22.48 24.27
N LEU A 479 30.75 -22.94 25.48
CA LEU A 479 29.57 -23.77 25.72
C LEU A 479 28.31 -22.90 25.71
N HIS A 480 27.33 -23.31 24.91
CA HIS A 480 26.00 -22.69 24.81
C HIS A 480 24.95 -23.80 24.83
N LYS A 481 23.89 -23.64 25.63
CA LYS A 481 22.87 -24.67 25.78
C LYS A 481 21.98 -24.76 24.55
N GLU A 482 21.73 -23.63 23.91
CA GLU A 482 20.75 -23.41 22.86
C GLU A 482 21.09 -24.20 21.59
N ILE A 483 22.37 -24.26 21.21
CA ILE A 483 22.82 -25.04 20.04
C ILE A 483 22.68 -26.55 20.26
N ILE A 484 22.79 -27.02 21.51
CA ILE A 484 22.61 -28.43 21.87
C ILE A 484 21.14 -28.80 21.81
N LEU A 485 20.27 -28.00 22.46
CA LEU A 485 18.82 -28.20 22.39
C LEU A 485 18.31 -28.20 20.94
N PHE A 486 18.79 -27.26 20.13
CA PHE A 486 18.39 -27.21 18.72
C PHE A 486 18.89 -28.42 17.92
N ALA A 487 20.09 -28.92 18.21
CA ALA A 487 20.59 -30.15 17.58
C ALA A 487 19.77 -31.37 17.99
N GLU A 488 19.40 -31.50 19.27
CA GLU A 488 18.55 -32.58 19.78
C GLU A 488 17.17 -32.55 19.11
N GLU A 489 16.48 -31.40 19.13
CA GLU A 489 15.17 -31.24 18.49
C GLU A 489 15.21 -31.53 16.97
N LEU A 490 16.28 -31.10 16.28
CA LEU A 490 16.42 -31.38 14.85
C LEU A 490 16.62 -32.87 14.58
N LEU A 491 17.48 -33.53 15.36
CA LEU A 491 17.77 -34.96 15.19
C LEU A 491 16.55 -35.85 15.46
N GLU A 492 15.65 -35.44 16.37
CA GLU A 492 14.38 -36.14 16.62
C GLU A 492 13.45 -36.18 15.39
N THR A 493 13.65 -35.27 14.42
CA THR A 493 12.86 -35.24 13.18
C THR A 493 13.46 -36.09 12.04
N LEU A 494 14.65 -36.65 12.23
CA LEU A 494 15.42 -37.37 11.21
C LEU A 494 15.43 -38.88 11.49
N PRO A 495 15.60 -39.73 10.46
CA PRO A 495 15.73 -41.18 10.65
C PRO A 495 17.04 -41.55 11.36
N ASP A 496 17.03 -42.66 12.13
CA ASP A 496 18.13 -43.12 13.01
C ASP A 496 19.56 -43.02 12.44
N PRO A 497 19.85 -43.32 11.15
CA PRO A 497 21.20 -43.20 10.63
C PRO A 497 21.75 -41.77 10.63
N LEU A 498 20.89 -40.74 10.66
CA LEU A 498 21.26 -39.32 10.69
C LEU A 498 21.32 -38.84 12.16
N SER A 499 22.51 -38.87 12.75
CA SER A 499 22.71 -38.70 14.22
C SER A 499 23.63 -37.54 14.62
N ALA A 500 24.10 -36.73 13.67
CA ALA A 500 24.97 -35.58 13.94
C ALA A 500 24.61 -34.38 13.06
N VAL A 501 24.78 -33.16 13.59
CA VAL A 501 24.43 -31.91 12.90
C VAL A 501 25.65 -31.01 12.75
N PHE A 502 25.85 -30.50 11.54
CA PHE A 502 26.75 -29.37 11.27
C PHE A 502 25.91 -28.13 10.94
N PHE A 503 25.97 -27.11 11.79
CA PHE A 503 25.30 -25.83 11.54
C PHE A 503 26.13 -24.95 10.63
N VAL A 504 25.48 -24.36 9.63
CA VAL A 504 26.04 -23.42 8.65
C VAL A 504 25.05 -22.28 8.41
N ASN A 505 25.42 -21.28 7.62
CA ASN A 505 24.66 -20.04 7.47
C ASN A 505 23.84 -19.95 6.17
N SER A 506 23.98 -20.91 5.26
CA SER A 506 23.17 -20.97 4.04
C SER A 506 23.04 -22.38 3.48
N GLY A 507 22.06 -22.59 2.60
CA GLY A 507 21.94 -23.83 1.82
C GLY A 507 23.15 -24.09 0.91
N SER A 508 23.84 -23.03 0.45
CA SER A 508 25.07 -23.20 -0.35
C SER A 508 26.21 -23.76 0.50
N GLU A 509 26.39 -23.27 1.73
CA GLU A 509 27.40 -23.81 2.65
C GLU A 509 27.08 -25.24 3.07
N ALA A 510 25.80 -25.57 3.26
CA ALA A 510 25.36 -26.92 3.59
C ALA A 510 25.72 -27.90 2.46
N ASN A 511 25.39 -27.56 1.23
CA ASN A 511 25.70 -28.39 0.07
C ASN A 511 27.21 -28.44 -0.22
N GLU A 512 27.95 -27.34 -0.04
CA GLU A 512 29.42 -27.33 -0.17
C GLU A 512 30.06 -28.27 0.85
N LEU A 513 29.61 -28.23 2.11
CA LEU A 513 30.09 -29.13 3.15
C LEU A 513 29.71 -30.58 2.86
N ALA A 514 28.48 -30.85 2.40
CA ALA A 514 28.05 -32.19 2.00
C ALA A 514 28.92 -32.77 0.88
N LEU A 515 29.20 -31.97 -0.16
CA LEU A 515 30.10 -32.37 -1.27
C LEU A 515 31.52 -32.63 -0.77
N ARG A 516 32.01 -31.83 0.18
CA ARG A 516 33.31 -32.06 0.82
C ARG A 516 33.33 -33.33 1.67
N MET A 517 32.24 -33.64 2.38
CA MET A 517 32.10 -34.87 3.17
C MET A 517 32.07 -36.11 2.27
N VAL A 518 31.40 -36.04 1.13
CA VAL A 518 31.43 -37.11 0.11
C VAL A 518 32.86 -37.40 -0.34
N GLU A 519 33.63 -36.37 -0.67
CA GLU A 519 35.03 -36.53 -1.06
C GLU A 519 35.89 -37.10 0.07
N ALA A 520 35.73 -36.58 1.29
CA ALA A 520 36.51 -37.04 2.45
C ALA A 520 36.23 -38.51 2.81
N TYR A 521 34.99 -38.97 2.64
CA TYR A 521 34.59 -40.35 2.96
C TYR A 521 34.90 -41.32 1.83
N THR A 522 34.65 -40.94 0.57
CA THR A 522 34.74 -41.85 -0.58
C THR A 522 36.06 -41.74 -1.34
N GLY A 523 36.81 -40.65 -1.16
CA GLY A 523 37.99 -40.29 -1.98
C GLY A 523 37.65 -39.82 -3.40
N LYS A 524 36.37 -39.57 -3.72
CA LYS A 524 35.88 -39.29 -5.08
C LYS A 524 35.22 -37.91 -5.14
N LYS A 525 35.39 -37.23 -6.28
CA LYS A 525 34.81 -35.90 -6.54
C LYS A 525 33.63 -35.94 -7.49
N GLU A 526 33.45 -37.07 -8.16
CA GLU A 526 32.48 -37.30 -9.20
C GLU A 526 31.06 -37.32 -8.63
N MET A 527 30.16 -36.54 -9.20
CA MET A 527 28.78 -36.42 -8.75
C MET A 527 27.81 -36.69 -9.88
N ILE A 528 26.63 -37.21 -9.54
CA ILE A 528 25.48 -37.25 -10.43
C ILE A 528 24.47 -36.20 -9.93
N ALA A 529 23.96 -35.38 -10.83
CA ALA A 529 22.99 -34.32 -10.53
C ALA A 529 21.80 -34.36 -11.48
N LEU A 530 20.66 -33.79 -11.06
CA LEU A 530 19.48 -33.67 -11.90
C LEU A 530 19.55 -32.43 -12.82
N GLU A 531 19.05 -32.59 -14.04
CA GLU A 531 18.74 -31.48 -14.94
C GLU A 531 17.82 -30.47 -14.25
N SER A 532 18.06 -29.17 -14.47
CA SER A 532 17.35 -28.05 -13.83
C SER A 532 17.49 -27.94 -12.31
N GLY A 533 18.30 -28.78 -11.66
CA GLY A 533 18.57 -28.69 -10.23
C GLY A 533 19.38 -27.44 -9.85
N TYR A 534 19.09 -26.88 -8.66
CA TYR A 534 19.83 -25.75 -8.09
C TYR A 534 20.26 -26.04 -6.65
N HIS A 535 21.58 -26.08 -6.43
CA HIS A 535 22.16 -26.48 -5.14
C HIS A 535 23.02 -25.38 -4.48
N GLY A 536 23.05 -24.17 -5.03
CA GLY A 536 23.72 -23.03 -4.40
C GLY A 536 24.59 -22.21 -5.36
N ASN A 537 25.34 -21.26 -4.80
CA ASN A 537 26.13 -20.29 -5.57
C ASN A 537 27.65 -20.34 -5.31
N THR A 538 28.13 -21.28 -4.48
CA THR A 538 29.56 -21.56 -4.31
C THR A 538 30.09 -22.43 -5.45
N ASN A 539 31.41 -22.55 -5.58
CA ASN A 539 32.03 -23.22 -6.73
C ASN A 539 31.58 -24.67 -6.90
N ARG A 540 31.68 -25.52 -5.85
CA ARG A 540 31.25 -26.93 -5.97
C ARG A 540 29.74 -27.06 -6.13
N CYS A 541 28.96 -26.16 -5.52
CA CYS A 541 27.51 -26.12 -5.73
C CYS A 541 27.14 -25.78 -7.18
N ILE A 542 27.82 -24.82 -7.79
CA ILE A 542 27.61 -24.46 -9.20
C ILE A 542 27.93 -25.66 -10.09
N GLU A 543 29.02 -26.38 -9.83
CA GLU A 543 29.44 -27.58 -10.59
C GLU A 543 28.41 -28.72 -10.62
N VAL A 544 27.47 -28.75 -9.68
CA VAL A 544 26.35 -29.71 -9.64
C VAL A 544 24.98 -29.07 -9.92
N SER A 545 24.92 -27.79 -10.27
CA SER A 545 23.67 -27.06 -10.53
C SER A 545 23.46 -26.81 -12.02
N SER A 546 22.74 -27.70 -12.70
CA SER A 546 22.35 -27.54 -14.12
C SER A 546 21.67 -26.19 -14.37
N TYR A 547 20.80 -25.75 -13.46
CA TYR A 547 20.15 -24.43 -13.52
C TYR A 547 21.14 -23.25 -13.69
N LYS A 548 22.38 -23.39 -13.20
CA LYS A 548 23.42 -22.36 -13.29
C LYS A 548 24.34 -22.55 -14.49
N PHE A 549 24.94 -23.72 -14.67
CA PHE A 549 25.94 -23.90 -15.72
C PHE A 549 25.35 -24.07 -17.13
N ASP A 550 24.07 -24.44 -17.27
CA ASP A 550 23.36 -24.44 -18.55
C ASP A 550 22.72 -23.06 -18.85
N GLY A 551 22.61 -22.21 -17.82
CA GLY A 551 22.08 -20.86 -17.92
C GLY A 551 23.06 -19.82 -18.45
N LYS A 552 22.62 -18.55 -18.48
CA LYS A 552 23.42 -17.42 -18.96
C LYS A 552 24.71 -17.26 -18.14
N GLY A 553 25.86 -17.36 -18.83
CA GLY A 553 27.19 -17.23 -18.22
C GLY A 553 27.80 -18.55 -17.74
N GLY A 554 27.08 -19.66 -17.86
CA GLY A 554 27.58 -21.00 -17.61
C GLY A 554 28.47 -21.55 -18.73
N LYS A 555 29.15 -22.66 -18.46
CA LYS A 555 30.06 -23.36 -19.40
C LYS A 555 29.70 -24.83 -19.59
N GLY A 556 28.50 -25.24 -19.19
CA GLY A 556 28.09 -26.64 -19.09
C GLY A 556 28.69 -27.36 -17.88
N ALA A 557 28.29 -28.61 -17.69
CA ALA A 557 28.75 -29.46 -16.59
C ALA A 557 30.26 -29.73 -16.69
N PRO A 558 31.01 -29.70 -15.57
CA PRO A 558 32.41 -30.11 -15.54
C PRO A 558 32.54 -31.64 -15.73
N GLU A 559 33.74 -32.13 -16.08
CA GLU A 559 33.96 -33.58 -16.32
C GLU A 559 33.67 -34.50 -15.12
N ILE A 560 33.59 -33.91 -13.92
CA ILE A 560 33.30 -34.60 -12.66
C ILE A 560 31.80 -34.61 -12.33
N THR A 561 30.94 -34.09 -13.20
CA THR A 561 29.49 -34.10 -13.02
C THR A 561 28.83 -34.75 -14.23
N GLU A 562 28.02 -35.79 -14.00
CA GLU A 562 27.09 -36.30 -15.01
C GLU A 562 25.68 -35.81 -14.63
N VAL A 563 24.97 -35.23 -15.60
CA VAL A 563 23.60 -34.72 -15.42
C VAL A 563 22.62 -35.74 -15.98
N VAL A 564 21.59 -36.10 -15.20
CA VAL A 564 20.52 -36.99 -15.66
C VAL A 564 19.22 -36.21 -15.90
N PRO A 565 18.36 -36.67 -16.84
CA PRO A 565 17.14 -35.94 -17.20
C PRO A 565 16.20 -35.70 -16.02
N MET A 566 15.49 -34.57 -16.05
CA MET A 566 14.50 -34.24 -15.04
C MET A 566 13.32 -35.25 -15.08
N PRO A 567 12.94 -35.85 -13.94
CA PRO A 567 11.91 -36.89 -13.90
C PRO A 567 10.49 -36.31 -13.92
N ASP A 568 10.16 -35.54 -14.95
CA ASP A 568 8.86 -34.87 -15.12
C ASP A 568 7.82 -35.78 -15.80
N ARG A 569 6.79 -36.18 -15.03
CA ARG A 569 5.68 -37.00 -15.55
C ARG A 569 4.72 -36.24 -16.46
N TYR A 570 4.76 -34.91 -16.49
CA TYR A 570 3.84 -34.09 -17.28
C TYR A 570 4.40 -33.79 -18.67
N ARG A 571 5.64 -33.26 -18.76
CA ARG A 571 6.29 -32.92 -20.05
C ARG A 571 7.58 -33.68 -20.32
N GLY A 572 8.10 -34.43 -19.37
CA GLY A 572 9.36 -35.17 -19.52
C GLY A 572 9.26 -36.39 -20.46
N LEU A 573 10.39 -37.10 -20.54
CA LEU A 573 10.61 -38.25 -21.42
C LEU A 573 9.72 -39.45 -21.09
N HIS A 574 9.43 -39.69 -19.81
CA HIS A 574 8.62 -40.82 -19.34
C HIS A 574 7.45 -40.32 -18.50
N ARG A 575 6.23 -40.64 -18.92
CA ARG A 575 4.99 -40.09 -18.32
C ARG A 575 4.06 -41.17 -17.75
N SER A 576 4.35 -42.43 -18.03
CA SER A 576 3.63 -43.61 -17.57
C SER A 576 3.85 -43.91 -16.08
N GLU A 577 3.12 -44.87 -15.54
CA GLU A 577 3.23 -45.27 -14.13
C GLU A 577 4.61 -45.82 -13.76
N ASP A 578 5.29 -46.46 -14.70
CA ASP A 578 6.66 -46.99 -14.56
C ASP A 578 7.76 -45.92 -14.74
N SER A 579 7.38 -44.65 -14.87
CA SER A 579 8.32 -43.54 -15.08
C SER A 579 9.45 -43.49 -14.05
N GLY A 580 9.19 -43.82 -12.78
CA GLY A 580 10.22 -43.84 -11.74
C GLY A 580 11.39 -44.77 -12.04
N ALA A 581 11.11 -46.02 -12.44
CA ALA A 581 12.14 -46.98 -12.83
C ALA A 581 12.88 -46.52 -14.09
N ARG A 582 12.14 -46.04 -15.10
CA ARG A 582 12.72 -45.58 -16.36
C ARG A 582 13.63 -44.37 -16.20
N TYR A 583 13.32 -43.47 -15.26
CA TYR A 583 14.20 -42.35 -14.94
C TYR A 583 15.43 -42.79 -14.14
N ALA A 584 15.29 -43.77 -13.23
CA ALA A 584 16.42 -44.33 -12.48
C ALA A 584 17.44 -45.01 -13.39
N GLU A 585 17.02 -45.57 -14.54
CA GLU A 585 17.93 -46.10 -15.56
C GLU A 585 18.95 -45.07 -16.06
N TYR A 586 18.60 -43.78 -16.12
CA TYR A 586 19.57 -42.74 -16.50
C TYR A 586 20.66 -42.53 -15.44
N VAL A 587 20.33 -42.74 -14.16
CA VAL A 587 21.33 -42.73 -13.08
C VAL A 587 22.28 -43.92 -13.24
N ALA A 588 21.74 -45.11 -13.55
CA ALA A 588 22.56 -46.29 -13.85
C ALA A 588 23.47 -46.07 -15.07
N GLN A 589 22.97 -45.39 -16.11
CA GLN A 589 23.77 -45.00 -17.27
C GLN A 589 24.89 -44.02 -16.89
N ALA A 590 24.61 -42.99 -16.10
CA ALA A 590 25.62 -42.04 -15.61
C ALA A 590 26.72 -42.74 -14.79
N ILE A 591 26.35 -43.71 -13.94
CA ILE A 591 27.32 -44.54 -13.21
C ILE A 591 28.22 -45.31 -14.20
N ASN A 592 27.66 -45.90 -15.25
CA ASN A 592 28.42 -46.62 -16.26
C ASN A 592 29.31 -45.70 -17.10
N ASN A 593 28.86 -44.47 -17.40
CA ASN A 593 29.68 -43.46 -18.08
C ASN A 593 30.95 -43.14 -17.30
N PHE A 594 30.83 -42.95 -15.98
CA PHE A 594 32.01 -42.78 -15.13
C PHE A 594 32.92 -44.01 -15.16
N LYS A 595 32.36 -45.22 -15.04
CA LYS A 595 33.15 -46.47 -15.09
C LYS A 595 33.92 -46.63 -16.40
N ASN A 596 33.29 -46.30 -17.53
CA ASN A 596 33.93 -46.36 -18.86
C ASN A 596 35.10 -45.37 -18.99
N LYS A 597 35.11 -44.29 -18.19
CA LYS A 597 36.20 -43.32 -18.08
C LYS A 597 37.24 -43.68 -16.99
N GLY A 598 37.13 -44.87 -16.38
CA GLY A 598 37.99 -45.29 -15.26
C GLY A 598 37.73 -44.52 -13.96
N ARG A 599 36.57 -43.87 -13.83
CA ARG A 599 36.13 -43.10 -12.65
C ARG A 599 34.93 -43.78 -11.98
N GLN A 600 34.55 -43.33 -10.80
CA GLN A 600 33.32 -43.77 -10.12
C GLN A 600 32.69 -42.58 -9.39
N PRO A 601 31.35 -42.45 -9.36
CA PRO A 601 30.71 -41.40 -8.59
C PRO A 601 30.97 -41.58 -7.09
N GLY A 602 31.19 -40.46 -6.41
CA GLY A 602 31.20 -40.33 -4.96
C GLY A 602 29.78 -40.17 -4.39
N GLY A 603 28.85 -39.56 -5.14
CA GLY A 603 27.48 -39.40 -4.70
C GLY A 603 26.48 -38.96 -5.78
N PHE A 604 25.22 -38.90 -5.38
CA PHE A 604 24.09 -38.37 -6.14
C PHE A 604 23.44 -37.25 -5.33
N ILE A 605 23.09 -36.15 -5.97
CA ILE A 605 22.40 -35.01 -5.34
C ILE A 605 21.12 -34.68 -6.10
N CYS A 606 20.02 -34.52 -5.35
CA CYS A 606 18.73 -34.15 -5.89
C CYS A 606 17.89 -33.38 -4.86
N GLU A 607 16.95 -32.56 -5.36
CA GLU A 607 15.89 -31.97 -4.56
C GLU A 607 14.72 -32.98 -4.47
N SER A 608 14.07 -33.08 -3.31
CA SER A 608 12.89 -33.95 -3.12
C SER A 608 11.67 -33.48 -3.92
N ILE A 609 11.61 -32.17 -4.21
CA ILE A 609 10.75 -31.53 -5.19
C ILE A 609 11.64 -30.56 -5.96
N LEU A 610 11.75 -30.69 -7.29
CA LEU A 610 12.58 -29.77 -8.07
C LEU A 610 11.88 -28.43 -8.19
N SER A 611 12.30 -27.46 -7.38
CA SER A 611 11.65 -26.16 -7.29
C SER A 611 11.95 -25.32 -8.54
N CYS A 612 13.23 -25.13 -8.86
CA CYS A 612 13.67 -24.39 -10.05
C CYS A 612 13.25 -25.08 -11.36
N GLY A 613 13.04 -26.40 -11.34
CA GLY A 613 12.51 -27.18 -12.46
C GLY A 613 11.00 -27.01 -12.71
N GLY A 614 10.29 -26.28 -11.84
CA GLY A 614 8.86 -26.01 -11.98
C GLY A 614 7.97 -26.75 -10.98
N GLN A 615 8.44 -26.93 -9.74
CA GLN A 615 7.74 -27.67 -8.67
C GLN A 615 7.46 -29.13 -9.05
N ILE A 616 8.47 -29.83 -9.58
CA ILE A 616 8.33 -31.21 -10.06
C ILE A 616 8.43 -32.19 -8.89
N VAL A 617 7.35 -32.96 -8.69
CA VAL A 617 7.32 -34.08 -7.76
C VAL A 617 7.93 -35.31 -8.42
N LEU A 618 8.89 -35.94 -7.73
CA LEU A 618 9.56 -37.13 -8.23
C LEU A 618 8.57 -38.30 -8.42
N PRO A 619 8.67 -39.08 -9.51
CA PRO A 619 7.82 -40.23 -9.75
C PRO A 619 8.06 -41.31 -8.69
N ALA A 620 7.00 -42.04 -8.33
CA ALA A 620 7.08 -43.12 -7.37
C ALA A 620 8.14 -44.15 -7.75
N GLY A 621 8.92 -44.60 -6.77
CA GLY A 621 10.01 -45.55 -6.96
C GLY A 621 11.33 -44.96 -7.51
N TYR A 622 11.36 -43.69 -7.93
CA TYR A 622 12.59 -43.10 -8.52
C TYR A 622 13.79 -43.13 -7.56
N LEU A 623 13.61 -42.75 -6.29
CA LEU A 623 14.71 -42.72 -5.32
C LEU A 623 15.07 -44.10 -4.75
N SER A 624 14.18 -45.10 -4.85
CA SER A 624 14.40 -46.44 -4.29
C SER A 624 14.99 -47.43 -5.29
N ASN A 625 14.73 -47.23 -6.59
CA ASN A 625 15.26 -48.03 -7.70
C ASN A 625 16.68 -47.60 -8.04
#